data_AF-A0A7S0PLI8-F1
#
_entry.id   AF-A0A7S0PLI8-F1
#
_cell.length_a   1.000
_cell.length_b   1.000
_cell.length_c   1.000
_cell.angle_alpha   90.00
_cell.angle_beta   90.00
_cell.angle_gamma   90.00
#
_symmetry.space_group_name_H-M   'P 1'
#
loop_
_entity.id
_entity.type
_entity.pdbx_description
1 polymer ?
#
loop_
_entity_poly.entity_id
_entity_poly.type
_entity_poly.pdbx_seq_one_letter_code
_entity_poly.pdbx_strand_id
1 'polypeptide(L)'
;DRRIEDDQPTSGGFDDSRDQTLIARVYAERDAYRRRAEAAEKKAEAAALLMRPVPMTDELRQMREAQRRGEEAEAKTAGLEAALRDAVDSARDARVSAHDSSEALRRERSEFELWRERARGLMEEKDREVDALRRRLFGGDGDGSMIESRLESNGSETNGTPPRAMSAEDFEHFKGAMLRFLLAEDYATQQAMMPVLAALLRFEEDEAAKVTAARERWEPVDVAIGKQLPESFEQAANSLTDTLGLGKLF
;
A
#
# COMPACT_ATOMS: atom_id res chain seq x y z
N ASP A 1 -116.16 49.84 -57.79
CA ASP A 1 -115.06 48.86 -57.94
C ASP A 1 -113.69 49.52 -57.94
N ARG A 2 -112.97 49.41 -56.83
CA ARG A 2 -111.71 48.63 -56.73
C ARG A 2 -111.05 48.90 -55.39
N ARG A 3 -110.78 47.80 -54.68
CA ARG A 3 -110.10 47.67 -53.40
C ARG A 3 -108.64 48.08 -53.56
N ILE A 4 -108.08 48.76 -52.56
CA ILE A 4 -106.62 48.84 -52.36
C ILE A 4 -106.39 48.24 -50.97
N GLU A 5 -105.59 47.20 -50.98
CA GLU A 5 -105.30 46.27 -49.90
C GLU A 5 -104.35 46.88 -48.87
N ASP A 6 -104.51 46.43 -47.63
CA ASP A 6 -103.66 46.70 -46.49
C ASP A 6 -102.24 46.13 -46.72
N ASP A 7 -101.23 46.99 -46.74
CA ASP A 7 -99.82 46.60 -46.59
C ASP A 7 -99.35 47.06 -45.20
N GLN A 8 -99.34 46.13 -44.24
CA GLN A 8 -98.56 46.26 -43.02
C GLN A 8 -97.09 45.94 -43.33
N PRO A 9 -96.12 46.83 -43.07
CA PRO A 9 -94.75 46.40 -42.89
C PRO A 9 -94.61 45.83 -41.49
N THR A 10 -94.23 44.55 -41.48
CA THR A 10 -93.87 43.75 -40.32
C THR A 10 -92.86 44.46 -39.41
N SER A 11 -93.08 44.31 -38.11
CA SER A 11 -92.20 44.73 -37.03
C SER A 11 -90.77 44.23 -37.25
N GLY A 12 -89.90 45.09 -37.76
CA GLY A 12 -88.46 44.94 -37.61
C GLY A 12 -88.12 45.20 -36.14
N GLY A 13 -88.17 44.15 -35.32
CA GLY A 13 -87.70 44.19 -33.94
C GLY A 13 -86.23 44.58 -33.93
N PHE A 14 -85.96 45.86 -33.66
CA PHE A 14 -84.65 46.33 -33.27
C PHE A 14 -84.29 45.58 -31.98
N ASP A 15 -83.20 44.82 -32.05
CA ASP A 15 -82.73 43.94 -30.99
C ASP A 15 -82.05 44.75 -29.87
N ASP A 16 -82.82 45.60 -29.20
CA ASP A 16 -82.40 46.47 -28.08
C ASP A 16 -81.73 45.66 -26.94
N SER A 17 -82.03 44.36 -26.88
CA SER A 17 -81.44 43.42 -25.93
C SER A 17 -79.97 43.10 -26.24
N ARG A 18 -79.58 43.06 -27.52
CA ARG A 18 -78.19 42.86 -27.95
C ARG A 18 -77.35 44.09 -27.67
N ASP A 19 -77.89 45.29 -27.88
CA ASP A 19 -77.17 46.53 -27.62
C ASP A 19 -76.99 46.77 -26.12
N GLN A 20 -77.99 46.47 -25.29
CA GLN A 20 -77.86 46.53 -23.82
C GLN A 20 -76.84 45.51 -23.28
N THR A 21 -76.77 44.31 -23.85
CA THR A 21 -75.78 43.30 -23.43
C THR A 21 -74.37 43.63 -23.90
N LEU A 22 -74.20 44.26 -25.07
CA LEU A 22 -72.92 44.79 -25.53
C LEU A 22 -72.42 45.93 -24.64
N ILE A 23 -73.30 46.88 -24.28
CA ILE A 23 -72.98 47.98 -23.38
C ILE A 23 -72.56 47.46 -21.99
N ALA A 24 -73.30 46.49 -21.44
CA ALA A 24 -72.95 45.87 -20.17
C ALA A 24 -71.59 45.14 -20.22
N ARG A 25 -71.27 44.48 -21.33
CA ARG A 25 -69.95 43.85 -21.54
C ARG A 25 -68.83 44.88 -21.60
N VAL A 26 -69.02 46.01 -22.29
CA VAL A 26 -68.03 47.08 -22.37
C VAL A 26 -67.79 47.71 -20.99
N TYR A 27 -68.83 47.91 -20.18
CA TYR A 27 -68.67 48.38 -18.81
C TYR A 27 -67.94 47.37 -17.92
N ALA A 28 -68.24 46.07 -18.05
CA ALA A 28 -67.55 45.02 -17.32
C ALA A 28 -66.08 44.90 -17.72
N GLU A 29 -65.76 45.04 -19.02
CA GLU A 29 -64.38 45.09 -19.51
C GLU A 29 -63.64 46.32 -18.99
N ARG A 30 -64.25 47.51 -19.06
CA ARG A 30 -63.69 48.76 -18.51
C ARG A 30 -63.34 48.61 -17.04
N ASP A 31 -64.25 48.04 -16.24
CA ASP A 31 -64.03 47.84 -14.82
C ASP A 31 -62.96 46.77 -14.53
N ALA A 32 -62.85 45.75 -15.39
CA ALA A 32 -61.76 44.79 -15.33
C ALA A 32 -60.40 45.42 -15.66
N TYR A 33 -60.33 46.30 -16.67
CA TYR A 33 -59.11 47.06 -16.99
C TYR A 33 -58.72 48.01 -15.87
N ARG A 34 -59.69 48.69 -15.25
CA ARG A 34 -59.46 49.59 -14.12
C ARG A 34 -58.86 48.83 -12.92
N ARG A 35 -59.42 47.67 -12.56
CA ARG A 35 -58.87 46.83 -11.47
C ARG A 35 -57.47 46.31 -11.79
N ARG A 36 -57.19 45.95 -13.05
CA ARG A 36 -55.84 45.54 -13.48
C ARG A 36 -54.83 46.69 -13.39
N ALA A 37 -55.24 47.91 -13.76
CA ALA A 37 -54.41 49.11 -13.62
C ALA A 37 -54.11 49.42 -12.14
N GLU A 38 -55.12 49.41 -11.27
CA GLU A 38 -54.94 49.62 -9.82
C GLU A 38 -54.05 48.53 -9.19
N ALA A 39 -54.16 47.27 -9.64
CA ALA A 39 -53.29 46.20 -9.18
C ALA A 39 -51.85 46.36 -9.68
N ALA A 40 -51.66 46.88 -10.89
CA ALA A 40 -50.33 47.17 -11.43
C ALA A 40 -49.68 48.36 -10.71
N GLU A 41 -50.45 49.40 -10.39
CA GLU A 41 -50.00 50.56 -9.63
C GLU A 41 -49.58 50.19 -8.20
N LYS A 42 -50.39 49.40 -7.49
CA LYS A 42 -50.01 48.87 -6.17
C LYS A 42 -48.76 48.01 -6.20
N LYS A 43 -48.57 47.22 -7.26
CA LYS A 43 -47.34 46.43 -7.47
C LYS A 43 -46.14 47.33 -7.73
N ALA A 44 -46.31 48.39 -8.53
CA ALA A 44 -45.26 49.36 -8.81
C ALA A 44 -44.87 50.15 -7.55
N GLU A 45 -45.85 50.55 -6.72
CA GLU A 45 -45.62 51.24 -5.46
C GLU A 45 -44.93 50.34 -4.43
N ALA A 46 -45.36 49.08 -4.30
CA ALA A 46 -44.68 48.10 -3.45
C ALA A 46 -43.23 47.86 -3.88
N ALA A 47 -42.99 47.74 -5.20
CA ALA A 47 -41.64 47.63 -5.74
C ALA A 47 -40.82 48.90 -5.47
N ALA A 48 -41.40 50.09 -5.60
CA ALA A 48 -40.73 51.35 -5.30
C ALA A 48 -40.36 51.49 -3.81
N LEU A 49 -41.21 51.01 -2.90
CA LEU A 49 -40.93 50.98 -1.46
C LEU A 49 -39.81 50.00 -1.10
N LEU A 50 -39.76 48.84 -1.75
CA LEU A 50 -38.69 47.85 -1.56
C LEU A 50 -37.35 48.29 -2.17
N MET A 51 -37.39 49.06 -3.26
CA MET A 51 -36.20 49.61 -3.93
C MET A 51 -35.67 50.88 -3.25
N ARG A 52 -36.39 51.42 -2.25
CA ARG A 52 -35.94 52.60 -1.53
C ARG A 52 -34.73 52.22 -0.67
N PRO A 53 -33.56 52.87 -0.86
CA PRO A 53 -32.38 52.56 -0.07
C PRO A 53 -32.67 52.87 1.40
N VAL A 54 -32.63 51.83 2.24
CA VAL A 54 -32.71 52.00 3.70
C VAL A 54 -31.45 52.73 4.13
N PRO A 55 -31.55 53.89 4.80
CA PRO A 55 -30.38 54.60 5.30
C PRO A 55 -29.64 53.67 6.27
N MET A 56 -28.34 53.52 6.04
CA MET A 56 -27.48 52.64 6.82
C MET A 56 -27.29 53.24 8.22
N THR A 57 -28.14 52.86 9.18
CA THR A 57 -28.03 53.32 10.56
C THR A 57 -26.82 52.70 11.24
N ASP A 58 -26.27 53.38 12.24
CA ASP A 58 -25.11 52.87 12.98
C ASP A 58 -25.41 51.51 13.65
N GLU A 59 -26.66 51.28 14.06
CA GLU A 59 -27.14 50.00 14.58
C GLU A 59 -27.10 48.87 13.53
N LEU A 60 -27.54 49.14 12.30
CA LEU A 60 -27.44 48.17 11.21
C LEU A 60 -25.98 47.86 10.85
N ARG A 61 -25.08 48.85 11.00
CA ARG A 61 -23.63 48.65 10.79
C ARG A 61 -23.04 47.75 11.88
N GLN A 62 -23.37 48.03 13.13
CA GLN A 62 -22.94 47.21 14.27
C GLN A 62 -23.49 45.79 14.20
N MET A 63 -24.75 45.61 13.79
CA MET A 63 -25.33 44.28 13.57
C MET A 63 -24.61 43.50 12.47
N ARG A 64 -24.32 44.12 11.32
CA ARG A 64 -23.57 43.45 10.24
C ARG A 64 -22.14 43.11 10.66
N GLU A 65 -21.48 43.97 11.42
CA GLU A 65 -20.15 43.68 11.97
C GLU A 65 -20.19 42.54 13.00
N ALA A 66 -21.19 42.52 13.87
CA ALA A 66 -21.38 41.46 14.85
C ALA A 66 -21.67 40.12 14.16
N GLN A 67 -22.50 40.12 13.12
CA GLN A 67 -22.77 38.95 12.30
C GLN A 67 -21.49 38.44 11.64
N ARG A 68 -20.70 39.32 11.02
CA ARG A 68 -19.43 38.94 10.39
C ARG A 68 -18.44 38.34 11.41
N ARG A 69 -18.34 38.93 12.60
CA ARG A 69 -17.51 38.38 13.69
C ARG A 69 -18.03 37.02 14.18
N GLY A 70 -19.35 36.82 14.19
CA GLY A 70 -19.98 35.54 14.50
C GLY A 70 -19.62 34.47 13.47
N GLU A 71 -19.78 34.77 12.18
CA GLU A 71 -19.41 33.88 11.08
C GLU A 71 -17.89 33.57 11.10
N GLU A 72 -17.03 34.56 11.36
CA GLU A 72 -15.60 34.35 11.53
C GLU A 72 -15.25 33.45 12.74
N ALA A 73 -16.03 33.55 13.83
CA ALA A 73 -15.84 32.71 15.01
C ALA A 73 -16.31 31.27 14.75
N GLU A 74 -17.46 31.09 14.11
CA GLU A 74 -18.01 29.79 13.72
C GLU A 74 -17.09 29.06 12.75
N ALA A 75 -16.51 29.77 11.77
CA ALA A 75 -15.53 29.20 10.85
C ALA A 75 -14.26 28.74 11.60
N LYS A 76 -13.79 29.52 12.59
CA LYS A 76 -12.65 29.13 13.43
C LYS A 76 -12.96 27.92 14.29
N THR A 77 -14.14 27.85 14.91
CA THR A 77 -14.52 26.69 15.73
C THR A 77 -14.65 25.43 14.88
N ALA A 78 -15.26 25.53 13.69
CA ALA A 78 -15.34 24.41 12.76
C ALA A 78 -13.95 23.93 12.32
N GLY A 79 -13.02 24.85 12.04
CA GLY A 79 -11.63 24.51 11.72
C GLY A 79 -10.90 23.83 12.87
N LEU A 80 -11.10 24.30 14.11
CA LEU A 80 -10.51 23.68 15.31
C LEU A 80 -11.09 22.29 15.58
N GLU A 81 -12.39 22.09 15.37
CA GLU A 81 -13.02 20.77 15.51
C GLU A 81 -12.52 19.78 14.46
N ALA A 82 -12.31 20.21 13.22
CA ALA A 82 -11.70 19.37 12.19
C ALA A 82 -10.28 18.97 12.57
N ALA A 83 -9.45 19.94 12.99
CA ALA A 83 -8.09 19.68 13.45
C ALA A 83 -8.04 18.75 14.66
N LEU A 84 -9.02 18.85 15.57
CA LEU A 84 -9.13 17.94 16.71
C LEU A 84 -9.43 16.50 16.27
N ARG A 85 -10.35 16.31 15.31
CA ARG A 85 -10.66 14.98 14.76
C ARG A 85 -9.43 14.37 14.10
N ASP A 86 -8.76 15.13 13.25
CA ASP A 86 -7.54 14.70 12.57
C ASP A 86 -6.44 14.32 13.58
N ALA A 87 -6.29 15.08 14.67
CA ALA A 87 -5.34 14.78 15.74
C ALA A 87 -5.71 13.50 16.51
N VAL A 88 -7.00 13.27 16.75
CA VAL A 88 -7.49 12.04 17.42
C VAL A 88 -7.26 10.81 16.54
N ASP A 89 -7.56 10.91 15.25
CA ASP A 89 -7.34 9.82 14.30
C ASP A 89 -5.84 9.54 14.13
N SER A 90 -5.02 10.57 13.99
CA SER A 90 -3.55 10.44 13.96
C SER A 90 -3.00 9.79 15.25
N ALA A 91 -3.53 10.16 16.42
CA ALA A 91 -3.12 9.54 17.69
C ALA A 91 -3.55 8.07 17.78
N ARG A 92 -4.70 7.72 17.22
CA ARG A 92 -5.17 6.33 17.13
C ARG A 92 -4.26 5.52 16.22
N ASP A 93 -3.94 6.03 15.04
CA ASP A 93 -3.06 5.36 14.07
C ASP A 93 -1.65 5.18 14.63
N ALA A 94 -1.12 6.20 15.32
CA ALA A 94 0.16 6.10 16.00
C ALA A 94 0.18 5.01 17.09
N ARG A 95 -0.93 4.84 17.83
CA ARG A 95 -1.06 3.75 18.83
C ARG A 95 -1.10 2.37 18.19
N VAL A 96 -1.82 2.23 17.08
CA VAL A 96 -1.87 0.96 16.32
C VAL A 96 -0.48 0.63 15.79
N SER A 97 0.19 1.58 15.15
CA SER A 97 1.55 1.39 14.63
C SER A 97 2.57 1.06 15.74
N ALA A 98 2.46 1.70 16.91
CA ALA A 98 3.30 1.38 18.08
C ALA A 98 3.05 -0.03 18.62
N HIS A 99 1.79 -0.49 18.59
CA HIS A 99 1.43 -1.85 18.98
C HIS A 99 2.00 -2.87 17.99
N ASP A 100 1.80 -2.66 16.69
CA ASP A 100 2.25 -3.58 15.65
C ASP A 100 3.77 -3.71 15.61
N SER A 101 4.48 -2.59 15.75
CA SER A 101 5.95 -2.58 15.85
C SER A 101 6.44 -3.28 17.12
N SER A 102 5.78 -3.10 18.26
CA SER A 102 6.06 -3.84 19.50
C SER A 102 5.88 -5.36 19.33
N GLU A 103 4.80 -5.79 18.68
CA GLU A 103 4.60 -7.21 18.39
C GLU A 103 5.63 -7.77 17.42
N ALA A 104 5.98 -7.02 16.37
CA ALA A 104 7.03 -7.41 15.43
C ALA A 104 8.37 -7.63 16.15
N LEU A 105 8.78 -6.68 17.02
CA LEU A 105 9.98 -6.81 17.83
C LEU A 105 9.93 -8.03 18.77
N ARG A 106 8.75 -8.34 19.32
CA ARG A 106 8.58 -9.54 20.16
C ARG A 106 8.77 -10.83 19.34
N ARG A 107 8.22 -10.89 18.12
CA ARG A 107 8.40 -12.03 17.20
C ARG A 107 9.87 -12.19 16.82
N GLU A 108 10.52 -11.12 16.37
CA GLU A 108 11.95 -11.15 16.01
C GLU A 108 12.83 -11.58 17.18
N ARG A 109 12.55 -11.12 18.41
CA ARG A 109 13.28 -11.58 19.60
C ARG A 109 13.12 -13.08 19.83
N SER A 110 11.92 -13.61 19.68
CA SER A 110 11.67 -15.05 19.85
C SER A 110 12.35 -15.89 18.76
N GLU A 111 12.36 -15.40 17.52
CA GLU A 111 13.07 -16.05 16.42
C GLU A 111 14.58 -16.02 16.64
N PHE A 112 15.11 -14.89 17.09
CA PHE A 112 16.52 -14.75 17.42
C PHE A 112 16.95 -15.67 18.57
N GLU A 113 16.13 -15.82 19.62
CA GLU A 113 16.40 -16.76 20.71
C GLU A 113 16.43 -18.20 20.20
N LEU A 114 15.48 -18.59 19.36
CA LEU A 114 15.46 -19.90 18.71
C LEU A 114 16.72 -20.15 17.86
N TRP A 115 17.10 -19.16 17.04
CA TRP A 115 18.31 -19.24 16.21
C TRP A 115 19.58 -19.31 17.06
N ARG A 116 19.63 -18.57 18.17
CA ARG A 116 20.76 -18.61 19.11
C ARG A 116 20.88 -19.98 19.77
N GLU A 117 19.77 -20.57 20.21
CA GLU A 117 19.76 -21.92 20.77
C GLU A 117 20.20 -22.96 19.74
N ARG A 118 19.69 -22.87 18.50
CA ARG A 118 20.09 -23.75 17.40
C ARG A 118 21.58 -23.63 17.08
N ALA A 119 22.10 -22.40 17.01
CA ALA A 119 23.52 -22.14 16.77
C ALA A 119 24.39 -22.70 17.89
N ARG A 120 23.97 -22.53 19.16
CA ARG A 120 24.67 -23.12 20.31
C ARG A 120 24.69 -24.65 20.22
N GLY A 121 23.55 -25.28 19.94
CA GLY A 121 23.48 -26.73 19.77
C GLY A 121 24.40 -27.25 18.67
N LEU A 122 24.45 -26.55 17.53
CA LEU A 122 25.34 -26.90 16.42
C LEU A 122 26.82 -26.73 16.79
N MET A 123 27.18 -25.67 17.51
CA MET A 123 28.56 -25.48 17.98
C MET A 123 28.97 -26.60 18.94
N GLU A 124 28.12 -26.94 19.90
CA GLU A 124 28.41 -28.05 20.82
C GLU A 124 28.51 -29.40 20.10
N GLU A 125 27.68 -29.65 19.08
CA GLU A 125 27.77 -30.85 18.24
C GLU A 125 29.10 -30.89 17.49
N LYS A 126 29.51 -29.78 16.88
CA LYS A 126 30.78 -29.68 16.17
C LYS A 126 31.99 -29.76 17.10
N ASP A 127 31.92 -29.20 18.30
CA ASP A 127 32.97 -29.35 19.31
C ASP A 127 33.14 -30.84 19.70
N ARG A 128 32.03 -31.57 19.90
CA ARG A 128 32.09 -33.02 20.16
C ARG A 128 32.68 -33.80 18.99
N GLU A 129 32.33 -33.46 17.76
CA GLU A 129 32.91 -34.07 16.55
C GLU A 129 34.43 -33.80 16.45
N VAL A 130 34.86 -32.56 16.70
CA VAL A 130 36.28 -32.19 16.72
C VAL A 130 37.03 -32.96 17.80
N ASP A 131 36.46 -33.10 18.99
CA ASP A 131 37.05 -33.89 20.07
C ASP A 131 37.09 -35.39 19.75
N ALA A 132 36.10 -35.92 19.04
CA ALA A 132 36.09 -37.30 18.57
C ALA A 132 37.16 -37.54 17.49
N LEU A 133 37.29 -36.62 16.52
CA LEU A 133 38.34 -36.66 15.51
C LEU A 133 39.73 -36.52 16.14
N ARG A 134 39.89 -35.64 17.13
CA ARG A 134 41.15 -35.48 17.87
C ARG A 134 41.51 -36.78 18.58
N ARG A 135 40.57 -37.43 19.27
CA ARG A 135 40.81 -38.72 19.91
C ARG A 135 41.19 -39.81 18.91
N ARG A 136 40.52 -39.85 17.75
CA ARG A 136 40.78 -40.82 16.68
C ARG A 136 42.11 -40.61 15.96
N LEU A 137 42.50 -39.36 15.70
CA LEU A 137 43.71 -39.01 14.95
C LEU A 137 44.97 -38.97 15.82
N PHE A 138 44.84 -38.62 17.09
CA PHE A 138 45.99 -38.41 18.00
C PHE A 138 46.08 -39.44 19.14
N GLY A 139 45.23 -40.47 19.16
CA GLY A 139 45.38 -41.60 20.09
C GLY A 139 45.26 -41.20 21.56
N GLY A 140 44.18 -40.49 21.90
CA GLY A 140 43.92 -39.99 23.24
C GLY A 140 43.29 -40.99 24.21
N ASP A 141 43.44 -42.29 23.99
CA ASP A 141 43.18 -43.30 25.01
C ASP A 141 44.24 -44.40 24.88
N GLY A 142 45.05 -44.53 25.93
CA GLY A 142 45.92 -45.68 26.11
C GLY A 142 45.09 -46.87 26.57
N ASP A 143 44.17 -47.35 25.74
CA ASP A 143 43.58 -48.67 25.92
C ASP A 143 43.43 -49.34 24.56
N GLY A 144 44.43 -50.18 24.25
CA GLY A 144 44.30 -51.14 23.17
C GLY A 144 43.38 -52.25 23.63
N SER A 145 42.06 -52.07 23.52
CA SER A 145 41.04 -53.12 23.59
C SER A 145 39.64 -52.49 23.68
N MET A 146 38.70 -52.97 22.86
CA MET A 146 37.24 -52.74 22.96
C MET A 146 36.62 -51.53 22.23
N ILE A 147 36.90 -51.34 20.94
CA ILE A 147 35.85 -50.90 20.00
C ILE A 147 35.98 -51.70 18.68
N GLU A 148 35.97 -53.03 18.79
CA GLU A 148 35.77 -53.92 17.63
C GLU A 148 34.34 -54.51 17.58
N SER A 149 33.43 -54.18 18.51
CA SER A 149 32.13 -54.90 18.59
C SER A 149 30.86 -54.08 18.31
N ARG A 150 30.93 -52.85 17.78
CA ARG A 150 29.71 -52.04 17.57
C ARG A 150 29.51 -51.38 16.20
N LEU A 151 30.39 -51.61 15.23
CA LEU A 151 30.22 -51.12 13.86
C LEU A 151 29.96 -52.22 12.81
N GLU A 152 29.80 -53.48 13.24
CA GLU A 152 29.32 -54.57 12.38
C GLU A 152 27.79 -54.76 12.53
N SER A 153 26.99 -53.75 12.24
CA SER A 153 25.54 -53.91 12.04
C SER A 153 24.92 -52.64 11.46
N ASN A 154 25.27 -52.34 10.21
CA ASN A 154 24.34 -51.93 9.14
C ASN A 154 25.15 -51.44 7.94
N GLY A 155 25.02 -52.18 6.85
CA GLY A 155 25.88 -52.13 5.68
C GLY A 155 26.06 -50.74 5.07
N SER A 156 27.32 -50.35 4.95
CA SER A 156 27.85 -49.74 3.74
C SER A 156 29.37 -49.94 3.77
N GLU A 157 29.83 -50.99 3.08
CA GLU A 157 31.24 -51.15 2.74
C GLU A 157 31.63 -50.01 1.79
N THR A 158 31.96 -48.85 2.36
CA THR A 158 32.85 -47.93 1.67
C THR A 158 34.25 -48.40 2.01
N ASN A 159 34.97 -48.87 1.00
CA ASN A 159 36.42 -49.09 1.02
C ASN A 159 37.13 -47.74 1.23
N GLY A 160 36.93 -47.14 2.40
CA GLY A 160 37.65 -45.96 2.83
C GLY A 160 38.95 -46.43 3.45
N THR A 161 40.06 -46.19 2.75
CA THR A 161 41.40 -46.20 3.33
C THR A 161 41.33 -45.54 4.71
N PRO A 162 41.85 -46.15 5.79
CA PRO A 162 41.78 -45.56 7.12
C PRO A 162 42.34 -44.13 7.05
N PRO A 163 41.69 -43.12 7.67
CA PRO A 163 42.16 -41.75 7.62
C PRO A 163 43.58 -41.73 8.17
N ARG A 164 44.55 -41.59 7.26
CA ARG A 164 45.96 -41.62 7.59
C ARG A 164 46.23 -40.40 8.46
N ALA A 165 46.70 -40.62 9.69
CA ALA A 165 46.89 -39.55 10.67
C ALA A 165 47.69 -38.40 10.05
N MET A 166 47.09 -37.21 10.07
CA MET A 166 47.71 -35.96 9.61
C MET A 166 48.67 -35.47 10.69
N SER A 167 49.83 -34.92 10.30
CA SER A 167 50.75 -34.33 11.29
C SER A 167 50.11 -33.07 11.92
N ALA A 168 50.58 -32.68 13.12
CA ALA A 168 50.07 -31.48 13.79
C ALA A 168 50.34 -30.20 12.96
N GLU A 169 51.47 -30.16 12.27
CA GLU A 169 51.85 -29.05 11.38
C GLU A 169 50.91 -28.98 10.17
N ASP A 170 50.65 -30.11 9.50
CA ASP A 170 49.72 -30.18 8.36
C ASP A 170 48.29 -29.79 8.76
N PHE A 171 47.88 -30.07 10.01
CA PHE A 171 46.56 -29.70 10.51
C PHE A 171 46.44 -28.18 10.76
N GLU A 172 47.47 -27.53 11.29
CA GLU A 172 47.47 -26.07 11.41
C GLU A 172 47.46 -25.39 10.03
N HIS A 173 48.18 -25.96 9.07
CA HIS A 173 48.20 -25.50 7.68
C HIS A 173 46.84 -25.71 7.01
N PHE A 174 46.19 -26.85 7.24
CA PHE A 174 44.82 -27.13 6.80
C PHE A 174 43.82 -26.15 7.39
N LYS A 175 43.87 -25.89 8.71
CA LYS A 175 43.01 -24.92 9.38
C LYS A 175 43.19 -23.53 8.79
N GLY A 176 44.44 -23.09 8.59
CA GLY A 176 44.75 -21.80 7.98
C GLY A 176 44.26 -21.69 6.53
N ALA A 177 44.47 -22.73 5.72
CA ALA A 177 44.01 -22.77 4.34
C ALA A 177 42.48 -22.80 4.24
N MET A 178 41.80 -23.53 5.13
CA MET A 178 40.35 -23.60 5.19
C MET A 178 39.71 -22.27 5.61
N LEU A 179 40.29 -21.59 6.60
CA LEU A 179 39.82 -20.26 7.01
C LEU A 179 40.00 -19.22 5.90
N ARG A 180 41.14 -19.24 5.20
CA ARG A 180 41.37 -18.38 4.03
C ARG A 180 40.39 -18.67 2.90
N PHE A 181 40.05 -19.94 2.68
CA PHE A 181 39.04 -20.34 1.69
C PHE A 181 37.64 -19.83 2.06
N LEU A 182 37.22 -19.96 3.32
CA LEU A 182 35.90 -19.52 3.77
C LEU A 182 35.76 -17.99 3.83
N LEU A 183 36.86 -17.28 4.07
CA LEU A 183 36.90 -15.82 4.16
C LEU A 183 37.22 -15.12 2.83
N ALA A 184 37.49 -15.87 1.76
CA ALA A 184 37.77 -15.27 0.46
C ALA A 184 36.49 -14.63 -0.13
N GLU A 185 36.63 -13.37 -0.55
CA GLU A 185 35.54 -12.51 -1.01
C GLU A 185 35.02 -12.89 -2.41
N ASP A 186 35.88 -13.51 -3.22
CA ASP A 186 35.61 -13.83 -4.62
C ASP A 186 35.74 -15.33 -4.90
N TYR A 187 34.87 -15.80 -5.79
CA TYR A 187 34.84 -17.21 -6.21
C TYR A 187 36.15 -17.64 -6.87
N ALA A 188 36.82 -16.74 -7.60
CA ALA A 188 38.10 -17.02 -8.26
C ALA A 188 39.21 -17.33 -7.26
N THR A 189 39.37 -16.53 -6.19
CA THR A 189 40.32 -16.82 -5.11
C THR A 189 39.98 -18.13 -4.41
N GLN A 190 38.70 -18.38 -4.12
CA GLN A 190 38.32 -19.67 -3.54
C GLN A 190 38.63 -20.84 -4.48
N GLN A 191 38.51 -20.68 -5.81
CA GLN A 191 38.83 -21.72 -6.79
C GLN A 191 40.34 -21.99 -6.87
N ALA A 192 41.16 -20.94 -6.81
CA ALA A 192 42.62 -21.07 -6.78
C ALA A 192 43.13 -21.82 -5.53
N MET A 193 42.38 -21.79 -4.43
CA MET A 193 42.74 -22.51 -3.19
C MET A 193 42.33 -23.98 -3.17
N MET A 194 41.50 -24.46 -4.11
CA MET A 194 41.04 -25.85 -4.15
C MET A 194 42.15 -26.89 -4.30
N PRO A 195 43.17 -26.71 -5.15
CA PRO A 195 44.26 -27.67 -5.28
C PRO A 195 45.07 -27.80 -3.98
N VAL A 196 45.20 -26.71 -3.21
CA VAL A 196 45.90 -26.69 -1.93
C VAL A 196 45.10 -27.48 -0.88
N LEU A 197 43.78 -27.26 -0.80
CA LEU A 197 42.92 -28.02 0.10
C LEU A 197 42.84 -29.49 -0.29
N ALA A 198 42.75 -29.81 -1.58
CA ALA A 198 42.76 -31.17 -2.10
C ALA A 198 44.09 -31.89 -1.77
N ALA A 199 45.23 -31.20 -1.90
CA ALA A 199 46.53 -31.75 -1.53
C ALA A 199 46.67 -32.00 -0.01
N LEU A 200 46.18 -31.07 0.83
CA LEU A 200 46.18 -31.23 2.28
C LEU A 200 45.24 -32.35 2.76
N LEU A 201 44.08 -32.49 2.10
CA LEU A 201 43.15 -33.59 2.31
C LEU A 201 43.57 -34.89 1.61
N ARG A 202 44.65 -34.84 0.81
CA ARG A 202 45.20 -35.95 0.02
C ARG A 202 44.15 -36.65 -0.84
N PHE A 203 43.28 -35.87 -1.49
CA PHE A 203 42.35 -36.37 -2.49
C PHE A 203 43.12 -37.04 -3.62
N GLU A 204 42.58 -38.15 -4.12
CA GLU A 204 43.08 -38.73 -5.37
C GLU A 204 42.80 -37.75 -6.53
N GLU A 205 43.63 -37.77 -7.58
CA GLU A 205 43.49 -36.83 -8.71
C GLU A 205 42.08 -36.87 -9.33
N ASP A 206 41.47 -38.06 -9.37
CA ASP A 206 40.10 -38.28 -9.82
C ASP A 206 39.03 -37.67 -8.91
N GLU A 207 39.28 -37.61 -7.59
CA GLU A 207 38.38 -36.99 -6.61
C GLU A 207 38.48 -35.47 -6.67
N ALA A 208 39.70 -34.94 -6.79
CA ALA A 208 39.95 -33.52 -6.96
C ALA A 208 39.31 -32.99 -8.26
N ALA A 209 39.37 -33.76 -9.35
CA ALA A 209 38.70 -33.42 -10.61
C ALA A 209 37.17 -33.40 -10.46
N LYS A 210 36.57 -34.37 -9.74
CA LYS A 210 35.12 -34.42 -9.49
C LYS A 210 34.64 -33.24 -8.65
N VAL A 211 35.38 -32.85 -7.62
CA VAL A 211 35.03 -31.70 -6.77
C VAL A 211 35.12 -30.40 -7.57
N THR A 212 36.16 -30.23 -8.39
CA THR A 212 36.30 -29.08 -9.29
C THR A 212 35.13 -28.99 -10.27
N ALA A 213 34.80 -30.09 -10.96
CA ALA A 213 33.69 -30.14 -11.93
C ALA A 213 32.30 -30.00 -11.29
N ALA A 214 32.11 -30.50 -10.07
CA ALA A 214 30.88 -30.26 -9.32
C ALA A 214 30.75 -28.77 -8.98
N ARG A 215 31.84 -28.13 -8.59
CA ARG A 215 31.86 -26.74 -8.14
C ARG A 215 31.64 -25.72 -9.25
N GLU A 216 32.10 -25.99 -10.47
CA GLU A 216 31.77 -25.18 -11.66
C GLU A 216 30.26 -25.04 -11.87
N ARG A 217 29.46 -26.04 -11.47
CA ARG A 217 27.99 -25.98 -11.53
C ARG A 217 27.36 -25.09 -10.47
N TRP A 218 28.14 -24.71 -9.45
CA TRP A 218 27.75 -23.84 -8.35
C TRP A 218 28.48 -22.49 -8.40
N GLU A 219 29.08 -22.14 -9.55
CA GLU A 219 29.58 -20.80 -9.79
C GLU A 219 28.45 -19.79 -9.47
N PRO A 220 28.69 -18.82 -8.56
CA PRO A 220 27.75 -17.76 -8.30
C PRO A 220 27.48 -17.03 -9.62
N VAL A 221 26.26 -17.16 -10.14
CA VAL A 221 25.81 -16.35 -11.26
C VAL A 221 25.72 -14.92 -10.74
N ASP A 222 26.48 -14.00 -11.33
CA ASP A 222 26.32 -12.58 -11.08
C ASP A 222 24.88 -12.19 -11.44
N VAL A 223 24.01 -12.11 -10.43
CA VAL A 223 22.68 -11.55 -10.61
C VAL A 223 22.90 -10.05 -10.76
N ALA A 224 22.98 -9.58 -11.99
CA ALA A 224 22.96 -8.16 -12.32
C ALA A 224 21.59 -7.58 -11.95
N ILE A 225 21.34 -7.36 -10.65
CA ILE A 225 20.19 -6.60 -10.15
C ILE A 225 20.45 -5.14 -10.48
N GLY A 226 20.14 -4.76 -11.72
CA GLY A 226 20.23 -3.39 -12.19
C GLY A 226 20.90 -3.26 -13.54
N LYS A 227 20.13 -3.49 -14.61
CA LYS A 227 20.08 -2.64 -15.82
C LYS A 227 19.24 -3.21 -16.96
N GLN A 228 18.70 -4.42 -16.85
CA GLN A 228 17.77 -4.95 -17.84
C GLN A 228 16.64 -5.70 -17.14
N LEU A 229 15.71 -4.95 -16.54
CA LEU A 229 14.38 -5.49 -16.31
C LEU A 229 13.75 -5.66 -17.71
N PRO A 230 13.34 -6.88 -18.10
CA PRO A 230 12.69 -7.07 -19.39
C PRO A 230 11.38 -6.27 -19.42
N GLU A 231 11.07 -5.64 -20.56
CA GLU A 231 9.87 -4.80 -20.78
C GLU A 231 8.56 -5.52 -20.36
N SER A 232 8.57 -6.85 -20.30
CA SER A 232 7.49 -7.68 -19.78
C SER A 232 7.17 -7.44 -18.31
N PHE A 233 8.16 -7.07 -17.48
CA PHE A 233 7.95 -6.79 -16.06
C PHE A 233 7.37 -5.39 -15.84
N GLU A 234 7.77 -4.40 -16.64
CA GLU A 234 7.17 -3.06 -16.64
C GLU A 234 5.70 -3.12 -17.11
N GLN A 235 5.40 -3.92 -18.13
CA GLN A 235 4.02 -4.16 -18.57
C GLN A 235 3.19 -4.89 -17.52
N ALA A 236 3.76 -5.87 -16.82
CA ALA A 236 3.06 -6.59 -15.74
C ALA A 236 2.82 -5.70 -14.51
N ALA A 237 3.80 -4.87 -14.13
CA ALA A 237 3.66 -3.91 -13.05
C ALA A 237 2.62 -2.84 -13.38
N ASN A 238 2.68 -2.27 -14.58
CA ASN A 238 1.71 -1.28 -15.05
C ASN A 238 0.31 -1.87 -15.24
N SER A 239 0.16 -3.14 -15.65
CA SER A 239 -1.16 -3.78 -15.70
C SER A 239 -1.71 -4.03 -14.30
N LEU A 240 -0.86 -4.41 -13.34
CA LEU A 240 -1.28 -4.61 -11.95
C LEU A 240 -1.74 -3.29 -11.32
N THR A 241 -1.01 -2.19 -11.53
CA THR A 241 -1.44 -0.89 -11.00
C THR A 241 -2.61 -0.28 -11.75
N ASP A 242 -2.77 -0.53 -13.05
CA ASP A 242 -4.01 -0.16 -13.77
C ASP A 242 -5.22 -0.95 -13.22
N THR A 243 -5.07 -2.23 -12.86
CA THR A 243 -6.16 -3.00 -12.22
C THR A 243 -6.50 -2.52 -10.82
N LEU A 244 -5.55 -1.87 -10.14
CA LEU A 244 -5.73 -1.28 -8.81
C LEU A 244 -6.13 0.21 -8.89
N GLY A 245 -6.27 0.78 -10.09
CA GLY A 245 -6.60 2.19 -10.29
C GLY A 245 -5.51 3.18 -9.88
N LEU A 246 -4.27 2.71 -9.72
CA LEU A 246 -3.12 3.48 -9.26
C LEU A 246 -2.31 4.12 -10.41
N GLY A 247 -2.66 3.81 -11.66
CA GLY A 247 -1.99 4.32 -12.86
C GLY A 247 -0.63 3.67 -13.14
N LYS A 248 0.12 4.21 -14.10
CA LYS A 248 1.43 3.65 -14.48
C LYS A 248 2.52 4.01 -13.48
N LEU A 249 3.25 3.01 -13.01
CA LEU A 249 4.41 3.16 -12.12
C LEU A 249 5.70 3.49 -12.87
N PHE A 250 5.77 3.09 -14.15
CA PHE A 250 6.89 3.32 -15.07
C PHE A 250 6.38 3.95 -16.37
#